data_AF-A0A139ASZ8-F1
#
_entry.id   AF-A0A139ASZ8-F1
#
_cell.length_a   1.000
_cell.length_b   1.000
_cell.length_c   1.000
_cell.angle_alpha   90.00
_cell.angle_beta   90.00
_cell.angle_gamma   90.00
#
_symmetry.space_group_name_H-M   'P 1'
#
loop_
_entity.id
_entity.type
_entity.pdbx_description
1 polymer ?
#
loop_
_entity_poly.entity_id
_entity_poly.type
_entity_poly.pdbx_seq_one_letter_code
_entity_poly.pdbx_strand_id
1 'polypeptide(L)'
;MDEEDAGLGDLVVFGAVKFFTQALIAPFHVAKILQQVNYIPCDDFVVRVQHRLESLPTQGDGDGDDDNSGSPADGADSSNGDASSTGDGDNVSELADSIYAQATAPAVVTGPGSAIVVDEQGYLVRTTFSLSDPVRPQYQLPPQDGSLFDTLSNIWRQPDEGLMSMWKGHVAHWLREMMELVVQPTLEGSLNDMLGLPDESIPLIHLDRPLPNVFTLLASRVVTGVLLSPLELVRTRLIVQTVSPSSRKYNNTFHALWTIRHEEGISVFFTGTNLYASILLHTSKSIFKHCSELFIERGLGLKSEERPFLYNLCELLWNLSDLLITLPIETVRRRLQCQIDPGVRQEREFRTLVELRQAPYSGVLDCAQRLVDEEGGKRSARRRKSVADVASQAALERSWYYGWGTKRLFVSIRAQAWVDLAMFFVTSLSNLQDNLES
;
A
#
# COMPACT_ATOMS: atom_id res chain seq x y z
N MET A 1 37.93 29.80 0.82
CA MET A 1 38.08 28.41 0.36
C MET A 1 37.87 27.46 1.54
N ASP A 2 38.36 27.80 2.74
CA ASP A 2 38.19 26.96 3.93
C ASP A 2 36.74 26.86 4.48
N GLU A 3 35.87 27.85 4.30
CA GLU A 3 34.47 27.81 4.78
C GLU A 3 33.54 26.93 3.92
N GLU A 4 33.71 26.90 2.59
CA GLU A 4 32.92 26.04 1.70
C GLU A 4 33.30 24.56 1.87
N ASP A 5 34.59 24.28 2.04
CA ASP A 5 35.09 22.92 2.30
C ASP A 5 34.63 22.41 3.69
N ALA A 6 34.54 23.29 4.70
CA ALA A 6 33.98 22.97 6.01
C ALA A 6 32.48 22.62 5.93
N GLY A 7 31.69 23.43 5.21
CA GLY A 7 30.25 23.17 5.03
C GLY A 7 29.94 21.89 4.25
N LEU A 8 30.75 21.56 3.24
CA LEU A 8 30.62 20.31 2.50
C LEU A 8 30.97 19.10 3.38
N GLY A 9 32.03 19.21 4.19
CA GLY A 9 32.40 18.19 5.17
C GLY A 9 31.29 17.90 6.17
N ASP A 10 30.69 18.94 6.73
CA ASP A 10 29.58 18.82 7.67
C ASP A 10 28.34 18.18 7.05
N LEU A 11 28.00 18.52 5.79
CA LEU A 11 26.89 17.90 5.07
C LEU A 11 27.12 16.40 4.83
N VAL A 12 28.36 16.01 4.51
CA VAL A 12 28.71 14.60 4.30
C VAL A 12 28.63 13.83 5.62
N VAL A 13 29.15 14.39 6.72
CA VAL A 13 29.06 13.79 8.05
C VAL A 13 27.59 13.66 8.47
N PHE A 14 26.80 14.71 8.30
CA PHE A 14 25.36 14.69 8.57
C PHE A 14 24.64 13.62 7.75
N GLY A 15 24.94 13.54 6.44
CA GLY A 15 24.40 12.52 5.54
C GLY A 15 24.76 11.10 5.99
N ALA A 16 26.00 10.87 6.42
CA ALA A 16 26.44 9.58 6.95
C ALA A 16 25.74 9.23 8.27
N VAL A 17 25.66 10.16 9.22
CA VAL A 17 24.94 9.97 10.50
C VAL A 17 23.48 9.63 10.24
N LYS A 18 22.82 10.35 9.32
CA LYS A 18 21.44 10.05 8.90
C LYS A 18 21.32 8.66 8.28
N PHE A 19 22.27 8.27 7.42
CA PHE A 19 22.28 6.94 6.81
C PHE A 19 22.33 5.82 7.86
N PHE A 20 23.24 5.91 8.84
CA PHE A 20 23.37 4.91 9.89
C PHE A 20 22.19 4.92 10.86
N THR A 21 21.69 6.10 11.24
CA THR A 21 20.52 6.23 12.12
C THR A 21 19.29 5.60 11.48
N GLN A 22 19.05 5.87 10.20
CA GLN A 22 17.93 5.27 9.46
C GLN A 22 18.11 3.77 9.23
N ALA A 23 19.35 3.28 9.15
CA ALA A 23 19.63 1.85 8.99
C ALA A 23 19.13 1.04 10.20
N LEU A 24 19.10 1.62 11.40
CA LEU A 24 18.57 0.93 12.59
C LEU A 24 17.06 0.64 12.49
N ILE A 25 16.31 1.54 11.83
CA ILE A 25 14.85 1.47 11.71
C ILE A 25 14.42 0.77 10.40
N ALA A 26 15.32 0.69 9.41
CA ALA A 26 15.05 0.10 8.10
C ALA A 26 14.32 -1.26 8.11
N PRO A 27 14.68 -2.22 8.99
CA PRO A 27 13.97 -3.51 9.06
C PRO A 27 12.47 -3.40 9.35
N PHE A 28 12.08 -2.47 10.23
CA PHE A 28 10.67 -2.24 10.58
C PHE A 28 9.91 -1.58 9.43
N HIS A 29 10.58 -0.70 8.68
CA HIS A 29 10.00 -0.13 7.47
C HIS A 29 9.76 -1.18 6.39
N VAL A 30 10.72 -2.10 6.19
CA VAL A 30 10.57 -3.23 5.26
C VAL A 30 9.40 -4.11 5.68
N ALA A 31 9.35 -4.53 6.95
CA ALA A 31 8.25 -5.31 7.49
C ALA A 31 6.89 -4.62 7.28
N LYS A 32 6.79 -3.32 7.60
CA LYS A 32 5.56 -2.53 7.40
C LYS A 32 5.12 -2.52 5.94
N ILE A 33 6.02 -2.21 5.01
CA ILE A 33 5.68 -2.13 3.57
C ILE A 33 5.24 -3.50 3.04
N LEU A 34 5.93 -4.58 3.44
CA LEU A 34 5.54 -5.93 3.04
C LEU A 34 4.15 -6.31 3.55
N GLN A 35 3.79 -5.94 4.78
CA GLN A 35 2.42 -6.16 5.28
C GLN A 35 1.37 -5.35 4.53
N GLN A 36 1.65 -4.08 4.22
CA GLN A 36 0.71 -3.20 3.54
C GLN A 36 0.38 -3.67 2.12
N VAL A 37 1.40 -4.23 1.45
CA VAL A 37 1.30 -4.68 0.06
C VAL A 37 0.75 -6.11 -0.05
N ASN A 38 0.83 -6.91 1.02
CA ASN A 38 0.41 -8.31 1.00
C ASN A 38 -1.09 -8.48 0.72
N TYR A 39 -1.41 -9.18 -0.36
CA TYR A 39 -2.76 -9.55 -0.72
C TYR A 39 -3.20 -10.79 0.04
N ILE A 40 -4.28 -10.67 0.82
CA ILE A 40 -4.82 -11.77 1.62
C ILE A 40 -6.35 -11.70 1.59
N PRO A 41 -7.02 -12.45 0.70
CA PRO A 41 -8.47 -12.40 0.57
C PRO A 41 -9.16 -13.06 1.76
N CYS A 42 -10.38 -12.60 2.03
CA CYS A 42 -11.27 -13.16 3.03
C CYS A 42 -11.86 -14.50 2.55
N ASP A 43 -12.10 -15.42 3.48
CA ASP A 43 -12.70 -16.74 3.20
C ASP A 43 -14.06 -16.60 2.46
N ASP A 44 -14.89 -15.62 2.84
CA ASP A 44 -16.16 -15.34 2.16
C ASP A 44 -15.96 -14.93 0.69
N PHE A 45 -14.96 -14.08 0.42
CA PHE A 45 -14.64 -13.66 -0.94
C PHE A 45 -14.17 -14.85 -1.79
N VAL A 46 -13.29 -15.69 -1.24
CA VAL A 46 -12.79 -16.89 -1.92
C VAL A 46 -13.93 -17.84 -2.28
N VAL A 47 -14.87 -18.10 -1.35
CA VAL A 47 -16.03 -18.95 -1.60
C VAL A 47 -16.94 -18.36 -2.68
N ARG A 48 -17.16 -17.05 -2.68
CA ARG A 48 -17.96 -16.37 -3.72
C ARG A 48 -17.35 -16.50 -5.11
N VAL A 49 -16.04 -16.27 -5.22
CA VAL A 49 -15.32 -16.41 -6.50
C VAL A 49 -15.39 -17.87 -6.98
N GLN A 50 -15.17 -18.83 -6.08
CA GLN A 50 -15.23 -20.25 -6.43
C GLN A 50 -16.64 -20.67 -6.92
N HIS A 51 -17.70 -20.29 -6.20
CA HIS A 51 -19.06 -20.59 -6.62
C HIS A 51 -19.45 -19.92 -7.95
N ARG A 52 -18.92 -18.72 -8.22
CA ARG A 52 -19.13 -18.02 -9.50
C ARG A 52 -18.41 -18.76 -10.64
N LEU A 53 -17.18 -19.21 -10.42
CA LEU A 53 -16.42 -20.00 -11.39
C LEU A 53 -17.10 -21.33 -11.72
N GLU A 54 -17.60 -22.05 -10.71
CA GLU A 54 -18.35 -23.30 -10.88
C GLU A 54 -19.68 -23.10 -11.62
N SER A 55 -20.25 -21.90 -11.59
CA SER A 55 -21.51 -21.56 -12.28
C SER A 55 -21.33 -21.06 -13.72
N LEU A 56 -20.10 -20.81 -14.16
CA LEU A 56 -19.84 -20.49 -15.56
C LEU A 56 -20.15 -21.74 -16.39
N PRO A 57 -20.90 -21.62 -17.50
CA PRO A 57 -21.10 -22.75 -18.39
C PRO A 57 -19.73 -23.21 -18.88
N THR A 58 -19.33 -24.42 -18.52
CA THR A 58 -18.21 -25.10 -19.15
C THR A 58 -18.51 -25.11 -20.65
N GLN A 59 -17.77 -24.32 -21.41
CA GLN A 59 -17.80 -24.38 -22.87
C GLN A 59 -17.02 -25.64 -23.28
N GLY A 60 -17.57 -26.79 -22.92
CA GLY A 60 -17.14 -28.11 -23.33
C GLY A 60 -17.94 -28.52 -24.54
N ASP A 61 -17.21 -28.70 -25.64
CA ASP A 61 -17.53 -29.53 -26.78
C ASP A 61 -18.81 -29.18 -27.55
N GLY A 62 -18.61 -28.39 -28.61
CA GLY A 62 -19.47 -28.48 -29.78
C GLY A 62 -19.36 -29.89 -30.35
N ASP A 63 -20.29 -30.76 -29.98
CA ASP A 63 -20.58 -31.97 -30.74
C ASP A 63 -20.97 -31.51 -32.15
N GLY A 64 -20.07 -31.80 -33.09
CA GLY A 64 -20.32 -31.66 -34.50
C GLY A 64 -21.28 -32.75 -34.95
N ASP A 65 -22.56 -32.59 -34.66
CA ASP A 65 -23.63 -33.28 -35.37
C ASP A 65 -23.97 -32.47 -36.63
N ASP A 66 -23.16 -32.72 -37.67
CA ASP A 66 -23.52 -32.46 -39.06
C ASP A 66 -24.72 -33.33 -39.43
N ASP A 67 -25.94 -32.82 -39.25
CA ASP A 67 -27.12 -33.35 -39.93
C ASP A 67 -27.87 -32.24 -40.68
N ASN A 68 -27.52 -32.19 -41.97
CA ASN A 68 -28.14 -31.49 -43.07
C ASN A 68 -29.67 -31.72 -43.17
N SER A 69 -30.48 -30.66 -43.06
CA SER A 69 -31.71 -30.52 -43.85
C SER A 69 -32.23 -29.07 -43.99
N GLY A 70 -32.21 -28.56 -45.23
CA GLY A 70 -33.30 -27.75 -45.82
C GLY A 70 -33.40 -26.25 -45.52
N SER A 71 -32.89 -25.42 -46.44
CA SER A 71 -33.32 -24.02 -46.70
C SER A 71 -34.79 -23.92 -47.16
N PRO A 72 -35.34 -22.71 -47.44
CA PRO A 72 -35.32 -21.43 -46.71
C PRO A 72 -36.77 -20.91 -46.49
N ALA A 73 -36.99 -19.97 -45.56
CA ALA A 73 -38.23 -19.17 -45.57
C ALA A 73 -38.01 -17.77 -45.00
N ASP A 74 -38.42 -16.80 -45.81
CA ASP A 74 -38.42 -15.36 -45.61
C ASP A 74 -39.22 -14.89 -44.38
N GLY A 75 -38.81 -13.78 -43.78
CA GLY A 75 -39.59 -13.08 -42.75
C GLY A 75 -38.93 -11.79 -42.30
N ALA A 76 -39.49 -10.67 -42.73
CA ALA A 76 -38.99 -9.32 -42.55
C ALA A 76 -39.14 -8.75 -41.12
N ASP A 77 -38.34 -7.72 -40.89
CA ASP A 77 -38.72 -6.39 -40.35
C ASP A 77 -38.33 -5.99 -38.91
N SER A 78 -37.63 -4.84 -38.87
CA SER A 78 -37.76 -3.71 -37.94
C SER A 78 -37.68 -3.93 -36.42
N SER A 79 -36.68 -3.32 -35.77
CA SER A 79 -36.85 -2.00 -35.11
C SER A 79 -35.75 -1.70 -34.10
N ASN A 80 -35.41 -0.42 -34.01
CA ASN A 80 -34.49 0.20 -33.06
C ASN A 80 -34.88 -0.06 -31.60
N GLY A 81 -33.88 -0.26 -30.76
CA GLY A 81 -33.97 -0.14 -29.32
C GLY A 81 -32.69 0.47 -28.77
N ASP A 82 -32.63 1.81 -28.77
CA ASP A 82 -31.72 2.55 -27.91
C ASP A 82 -31.98 2.13 -26.46
N ALA A 83 -30.97 1.56 -25.81
CA ALA A 83 -30.91 1.43 -24.36
C ALA A 83 -29.55 1.91 -23.90
N SER A 84 -29.50 3.20 -23.59
CA SER A 84 -28.52 3.79 -22.69
C SER A 84 -28.59 3.09 -21.34
N SER A 85 -27.58 2.29 -21.01
CA SER A 85 -27.31 1.86 -19.64
C SER A 85 -25.95 2.40 -19.21
N THR A 86 -26.01 3.55 -18.54
CA THR A 86 -25.04 3.98 -17.54
C THR A 86 -24.76 2.83 -16.56
N GLY A 87 -23.56 2.27 -16.61
CA GLY A 87 -23.15 1.14 -15.78
C GLY A 87 -21.63 0.95 -15.79
N ASP A 88 -20.88 2.04 -15.58
CA ASP A 88 -19.40 2.06 -15.66
C ASP A 88 -18.71 1.43 -14.42
N GLY A 89 -19.45 0.71 -13.58
CA GLY A 89 -18.97 0.08 -12.34
C GLY A 89 -18.82 -1.45 -12.39
N ASP A 90 -19.65 -2.15 -13.18
CA ASP A 90 -19.73 -3.62 -13.13
C ASP A 90 -18.68 -4.29 -14.03
N ASN A 91 -18.32 -3.64 -15.15
CA ASN A 91 -17.35 -4.18 -16.11
C ASN A 91 -15.94 -4.39 -15.51
N VAL A 92 -15.54 -3.59 -14.52
CA VAL A 92 -14.19 -3.71 -13.90
C VAL A 92 -14.13 -4.86 -12.90
N SER A 93 -15.25 -5.20 -12.25
CA SER A 93 -15.37 -6.41 -11.43
C SER A 93 -15.36 -7.64 -12.32
N GLU A 94 -16.13 -7.62 -13.41
CA GLU A 94 -16.22 -8.72 -14.37
C GLU A 94 -14.88 -8.99 -15.07
N LEU A 95 -14.10 -7.94 -15.39
CA LEU A 95 -12.74 -8.06 -15.93
C LEU A 95 -11.74 -8.61 -14.89
N ALA A 96 -11.83 -8.18 -13.63
CA ALA A 96 -10.99 -8.74 -12.57
C ALA A 96 -11.31 -10.23 -12.36
N ASP A 97 -12.60 -10.56 -12.35
CA ASP A 97 -13.11 -11.93 -12.22
C ASP A 97 -12.78 -12.78 -13.45
N SER A 98 -12.72 -12.21 -14.66
CA SER A 98 -12.29 -12.92 -15.87
C SER A 98 -10.78 -13.17 -15.87
N ILE A 99 -9.97 -12.26 -15.30
CA ILE A 99 -8.52 -12.49 -15.10
C ILE A 99 -8.32 -13.60 -14.08
N TYR A 100 -9.10 -13.61 -12.99
CA TYR A 100 -9.12 -14.74 -12.06
C TYR A 100 -9.61 -16.00 -12.78
N ALA A 101 -10.68 -15.98 -13.57
CA ALA A 101 -11.18 -17.13 -14.30
C ALA A 101 -10.19 -17.69 -15.34
N GLN A 102 -9.52 -16.82 -16.13
CA GLN A 102 -8.46 -17.22 -17.06
C GLN A 102 -7.24 -17.79 -16.35
N ALA A 103 -6.94 -17.32 -15.14
CA ALA A 103 -5.89 -17.92 -14.31
C ALA A 103 -6.34 -19.21 -13.61
N THR A 104 -7.63 -19.54 -13.62
CA THR A 104 -8.21 -20.55 -12.71
C THR A 104 -9.19 -21.54 -13.36
N ALA A 105 -9.38 -21.60 -14.69
CA ALA A 105 -10.38 -22.46 -15.34
C ALA A 105 -10.09 -23.96 -15.08
N PRO A 106 -10.85 -24.69 -14.22
CA PRO A 106 -10.34 -25.96 -13.75
C PRO A 106 -11.21 -27.19 -14.01
N ALA A 107 -10.56 -28.33 -14.21
CA ALA A 107 -11.06 -29.64 -13.86
C ALA A 107 -10.78 -29.94 -12.37
N VAL A 108 -11.82 -30.22 -11.58
CA VAL A 108 -11.67 -30.57 -10.17
C VAL A 108 -11.34 -32.07 -10.03
N VAL A 109 -10.13 -32.40 -9.56
CA VAL A 109 -9.76 -33.79 -9.25
C VAL A 109 -9.98 -34.06 -7.77
N THR A 110 -11.04 -34.83 -7.44
CA THR A 110 -11.33 -35.22 -6.06
C THR A 110 -10.47 -36.42 -5.63
N GLY A 111 -9.40 -36.15 -4.87
CA GLY A 111 -8.65 -37.16 -4.12
C GLY A 111 -9.00 -37.15 -2.62
N PRO A 112 -8.65 -38.19 -1.85
CA PRO A 112 -8.91 -38.25 -0.41
C PRO A 112 -7.96 -37.31 0.36
N GLY A 113 -8.34 -36.04 0.44
CA GLY A 113 -7.64 -34.99 1.18
C GLY A 113 -7.37 -33.77 0.33
N SER A 114 -8.25 -32.76 0.45
CA SER A 114 -8.32 -31.50 -0.32
C SER A 114 -8.60 -31.67 -1.82
N ALA A 115 -9.66 -31.01 -2.31
CA ALA A 115 -9.91 -30.87 -3.73
C ALA A 115 -8.74 -30.08 -4.34
N ILE A 116 -7.94 -30.76 -5.16
CA ILE A 116 -6.86 -30.14 -5.89
C ILE A 116 -7.49 -29.63 -7.19
N VAL A 117 -7.45 -28.33 -7.37
CA VAL A 117 -8.01 -27.66 -8.53
C VAL A 117 -6.92 -27.61 -9.60
N VAL A 118 -7.25 -28.07 -10.81
CA VAL A 118 -6.30 -28.31 -11.89
C VAL A 118 -6.83 -27.65 -13.15
N ASP A 119 -6.00 -26.92 -13.89
CA ASP A 119 -6.34 -26.29 -15.18
C ASP A 119 -6.78 -27.32 -16.22
N GLU A 120 -7.41 -26.88 -17.33
CA GLU A 120 -7.80 -27.72 -18.48
C GLU A 120 -6.63 -28.58 -19.01
N GLN A 121 -5.41 -28.10 -18.83
CA GLN A 121 -4.16 -28.73 -19.26
C GLN A 121 -3.55 -29.69 -18.22
N GLY A 122 -4.18 -29.88 -17.05
CA GLY A 122 -3.67 -30.75 -16.00
C GLY A 122 -2.69 -30.08 -15.02
N TYR A 123 -2.54 -28.75 -15.04
CA TYR A 123 -1.66 -28.01 -14.13
C TYR A 123 -2.35 -27.57 -12.85
N LEU A 124 -1.68 -27.67 -11.71
CA LEU A 124 -2.22 -27.26 -10.42
C LEU A 124 -2.54 -25.75 -10.42
N VAL A 125 -3.80 -25.40 -10.19
CA VAL A 125 -4.28 -24.04 -10.10
C VAL A 125 -4.37 -23.62 -8.64
N ARG A 126 -3.82 -22.44 -8.38
CA ARG A 126 -3.74 -21.83 -7.06
C ARG A 126 -5.10 -21.33 -6.60
N THR A 127 -5.84 -22.15 -5.88
CA THR A 127 -7.20 -21.80 -5.38
C THR A 127 -7.25 -21.36 -3.93
N THR A 128 -6.18 -21.57 -3.15
CA THR A 128 -6.18 -21.19 -1.73
C THR A 128 -4.90 -20.47 -1.31
N PHE A 129 -5.07 -19.30 -0.71
CA PHE A 129 -4.01 -18.47 -0.10
C PHE A 129 -3.54 -19.06 1.25
N SER A 130 -3.52 -20.38 1.35
CA SER A 130 -3.18 -21.12 2.55
C SER A 130 -1.68 -21.40 2.63
N LEU A 131 -1.18 -21.70 3.81
CA LEU A 131 0.23 -22.04 4.04
C LEU A 131 0.67 -23.36 3.37
N SER A 132 -0.29 -24.20 2.98
CA SER A 132 -0.08 -25.56 2.45
C SER A 132 -0.31 -25.69 0.95
N ASP A 133 -0.34 -24.56 0.22
CA ASP A 133 -0.54 -24.58 -1.23
C ASP A 133 0.72 -25.10 -1.94
N PRO A 134 0.64 -26.24 -2.66
CA PRO A 134 1.79 -26.82 -3.35
C PRO A 134 2.30 -25.97 -4.52
N VAL A 135 1.54 -24.96 -4.97
CA VAL A 135 1.88 -24.08 -6.10
C VAL A 135 2.63 -22.83 -5.65
N ARG A 136 2.78 -22.59 -4.33
CA ARG A 136 3.52 -21.41 -3.84
C ARG A 136 5.00 -21.50 -4.23
N PRO A 137 5.57 -20.49 -4.91
CA PRO A 137 7.00 -20.46 -5.18
C PRO A 137 7.82 -20.36 -3.88
N GLN A 138 8.95 -21.05 -3.82
CA GLN A 138 9.78 -21.18 -2.60
C GLN A 138 10.29 -19.83 -2.06
N TYR A 139 10.46 -18.84 -2.93
CA TYR A 139 10.89 -17.50 -2.56
C TYR A 139 9.79 -16.62 -1.94
N GLN A 140 8.54 -17.07 -1.90
CA GLN A 140 7.41 -16.26 -1.41
C GLN A 140 7.15 -16.48 0.09
N LEU A 141 7.02 -15.38 0.82
CA LEU A 141 6.71 -15.38 2.24
C LEU A 141 5.31 -15.96 2.51
N PRO A 142 5.10 -16.59 3.67
CA PRO A 142 3.75 -16.94 4.09
C PRO A 142 2.88 -15.69 4.27
N PRO A 143 1.54 -15.82 4.27
CA PRO A 143 0.64 -14.69 4.48
C PRO A 143 0.92 -14.04 5.83
N GLN A 144 1.19 -12.74 5.80
CA GLN A 144 1.60 -11.93 6.93
C GLN A 144 0.39 -11.30 7.63
N ASP A 145 -0.25 -12.04 8.53
CA ASP A 145 -1.39 -11.58 9.34
C ASP A 145 -0.99 -11.15 10.77
N GLY A 146 0.26 -11.36 11.14
CA GLY A 146 0.77 -11.19 12.50
C GLY A 146 1.32 -9.80 12.81
N SER A 147 2.06 -9.73 13.92
CA SER A 147 2.80 -8.54 14.33
C SER A 147 3.94 -8.23 13.36
N LEU A 148 4.45 -7.00 13.38
CA LEU A 148 5.65 -6.62 12.62
C LEU A 148 6.87 -7.48 12.95
N PHE A 149 6.96 -7.96 14.20
CA PHE A 149 8.01 -8.88 14.62
C PHE A 149 7.84 -10.28 14.02
N ASP A 150 6.61 -10.73 13.81
CA ASP A 150 6.34 -12.03 13.17
C ASP A 150 6.77 -11.99 11.70
N THR A 151 6.47 -10.89 11.00
CA THR A 151 7.00 -10.66 9.65
C THR A 151 8.51 -10.64 9.61
N LEU A 152 9.15 -9.99 10.59
CA LEU A 152 10.60 -9.94 10.65
C LEU A 152 11.21 -11.32 10.87
N SER A 153 10.59 -12.10 11.76
CA SER A 153 10.99 -13.48 12.01
C SER A 153 10.80 -14.35 10.77
N ASN A 154 9.71 -14.15 10.03
CA ASN A 154 9.43 -14.87 8.79
C ASN A 154 10.46 -14.54 7.69
N ILE A 155 10.83 -13.27 7.53
CA ILE A 155 11.90 -12.84 6.61
C ILE A 155 13.23 -13.47 7.00
N TRP A 156 13.59 -13.41 8.28
CA TRP A 156 14.86 -13.96 8.77
C TRP A 156 14.97 -15.48 8.59
N ARG A 157 13.87 -16.21 8.80
CA ARG A 157 13.82 -17.67 8.65
C ARG A 157 13.82 -18.14 7.20
N GLN A 158 13.58 -17.25 6.24
CA GLN A 158 13.50 -17.64 4.84
C GLN A 158 14.91 -17.82 4.24
N PRO A 159 15.26 -19.02 3.76
CA PRO A 159 16.63 -19.34 3.34
C PRO A 159 17.09 -18.57 2.10
N ASP A 160 16.15 -18.21 1.21
CA ASP A 160 16.46 -17.56 -0.07
C ASP A 160 16.66 -16.03 0.02
N GLU A 161 16.28 -15.43 1.15
CA GLU A 161 16.27 -13.97 1.37
C GLU A 161 17.52 -13.48 2.12
N GLY A 162 17.84 -14.14 3.23
CA GLY A 162 18.90 -13.73 4.16
C GLY A 162 18.62 -12.42 4.91
N LEU A 163 19.42 -12.14 5.95
CA LEU A 163 19.28 -10.95 6.81
C LEU A 163 19.42 -9.61 6.07
N MET A 164 20.20 -9.58 4.99
CA MET A 164 20.43 -8.35 4.22
C MET A 164 19.18 -7.88 3.47
N SER A 165 18.16 -8.75 3.31
CA SER A 165 16.86 -8.38 2.75
C SER A 165 16.16 -7.28 3.54
N MET A 166 16.38 -7.21 4.86
CA MET A 166 15.77 -6.21 5.75
C MET A 166 16.23 -4.77 5.49
N TRP A 167 17.31 -4.57 4.72
CA TRP A 167 17.83 -3.26 4.32
C TRP A 167 17.55 -2.91 2.85
N LYS A 168 16.67 -3.67 2.17
CA LYS A 168 16.21 -3.32 0.82
C LYS A 168 15.62 -1.91 0.80
N GLY A 169 15.96 -1.16 -0.25
CA GLY A 169 15.45 0.20 -0.44
C GLY A 169 15.92 1.22 0.61
N HIS A 170 16.92 0.89 1.45
CA HIS A 170 17.50 1.83 2.41
C HIS A 170 18.19 3.02 1.72
N VAL A 171 19.01 2.74 0.70
CA VAL A 171 19.67 3.78 -0.10
C VAL A 171 18.66 4.72 -0.77
N ALA A 172 17.55 4.18 -1.29
CA ALA A 172 16.50 4.99 -1.91
C ALA A 172 15.82 5.93 -0.90
N HIS A 173 15.62 5.46 0.34
CA HIS A 173 15.06 6.28 1.41
C HIS A 173 15.97 7.39 1.87
N TRP A 174 17.23 7.03 2.13
CA TRP A 174 18.25 7.99 2.51
C TRP A 174 18.41 9.05 1.41
N LEU A 175 18.47 8.65 0.14
CA LEU A 175 18.59 9.60 -0.97
C LEU A 175 17.39 10.56 -1.01
N ARG A 176 16.16 10.04 -0.88
CA ARG A 176 14.96 10.89 -0.82
C ARG A 176 15.05 11.91 0.31
N GLU A 177 15.41 11.47 1.52
CA GLU A 177 15.52 12.34 2.69
C GLU A 177 16.58 13.43 2.48
N MET A 178 17.74 13.09 1.91
CA MET A 178 18.77 14.08 1.57
C MET A 178 18.28 15.07 0.52
N MET A 179 17.56 14.62 -0.51
CA MET A 179 17.00 15.53 -1.51
C MET A 179 15.90 16.41 -0.91
N GLU A 180 15.09 15.87 -0.02
CA GLU A 180 14.00 16.58 0.64
C GLU A 180 14.51 17.73 1.53
N LEU A 181 15.62 17.51 2.23
CA LEU A 181 16.31 18.51 3.03
C LEU A 181 16.81 19.71 2.22
N VAL A 182 17.09 19.52 0.93
CA VAL A 182 17.53 20.59 0.04
C VAL A 182 16.34 21.22 -0.67
N VAL A 183 15.42 20.40 -1.19
CA VAL A 183 14.35 20.83 -2.08
C VAL A 183 13.23 21.56 -1.33
N GLN A 184 12.78 21.07 -0.17
CA GLN A 184 11.62 21.67 0.50
C GLN A 184 11.90 23.10 0.99
N PRO A 185 13.01 23.40 1.69
CA PRO A 185 13.31 24.78 2.11
C PRO A 185 13.52 25.71 0.91
N THR A 186 14.21 25.24 -0.14
CA THR A 186 14.42 26.03 -1.37
C THR A 186 13.10 26.42 -2.05
N LEU A 187 12.15 25.48 -2.13
CA LEU A 187 10.83 25.75 -2.71
C LEU A 187 9.98 26.65 -1.81
N GLU A 188 10.07 26.48 -0.50
CA GLU A 188 9.37 27.31 0.47
C GLU A 188 9.85 28.76 0.42
N GLY A 189 11.17 29.00 0.44
CA GLY A 189 11.75 30.33 0.28
C GLY A 189 11.31 30.99 -1.02
N SER A 190 11.36 30.26 -2.14
CA SER A 190 10.89 30.77 -3.44
C SER A 190 9.40 31.12 -3.45
N LEU A 191 8.54 30.37 -2.75
CA LEU A 191 7.11 30.65 -2.65
C LEU A 191 6.83 31.83 -1.71
N ASN A 192 7.56 31.94 -0.60
CA ASN A 192 7.46 33.04 0.34
C ASN A 192 7.87 34.37 -0.31
N ASP A 193 8.96 34.37 -1.08
CA ASP A 193 9.43 35.53 -1.86
C ASP A 193 8.39 35.95 -2.91
N MET A 194 7.80 34.99 -3.62
CA MET A 194 6.77 35.25 -4.63
C MET A 194 5.52 35.91 -4.03
N LEU A 195 5.17 35.57 -2.78
CA LEU A 195 3.99 36.08 -2.09
C LEU A 195 4.29 37.27 -1.17
N GLY A 196 5.56 37.68 -1.05
CA GLY A 196 5.99 38.78 -0.19
C GLY A 196 5.73 38.53 1.30
N LEU A 197 5.88 37.28 1.75
CA LEU A 197 5.61 36.89 3.14
C LEU A 197 6.82 37.17 4.04
N PRO A 198 6.61 37.50 5.33
CA PRO A 198 7.70 37.70 6.30
C PRO A 198 8.53 36.43 6.50
N ASP A 199 9.80 36.64 6.79
CA ASP A 199 10.91 35.69 6.78
C ASP A 199 10.69 34.38 7.58
N GLU A 200 11.35 33.31 7.11
CA GLU A 200 11.25 31.89 7.54
C GLU A 200 11.70 31.64 9.00
N SER A 201 12.31 32.64 9.64
CA SER A 201 12.89 32.54 10.99
C SER A 201 11.89 32.72 12.14
N ILE A 202 10.64 33.11 11.85
CA ILE A 202 9.63 33.36 12.88
C ILE A 202 8.71 32.13 13.01
N PRO A 203 8.63 31.48 14.18
CA PRO A 203 7.73 30.34 14.35
C PRO A 203 6.28 30.77 14.14
N LEU A 204 5.52 29.92 13.42
CA LEU A 204 4.16 30.16 12.92
C LEU A 204 3.18 30.67 13.99
N ILE A 205 3.47 30.41 15.26
CA ILE A 205 2.67 30.82 16.41
C ILE A 205 2.65 32.33 16.65
N HIS A 206 3.72 33.05 16.30
CA HIS A 206 3.83 34.50 16.57
C HIS A 206 3.28 35.36 15.42
N LEU A 207 2.79 34.73 14.34
CA LEU A 207 2.25 35.46 13.19
C LEU A 207 0.78 35.84 13.40
N ASP A 208 0.46 37.12 13.14
CA ASP A 208 -0.91 37.63 13.18
C ASP A 208 -1.83 36.86 12.21
N ARG A 209 -1.31 36.52 11.03
CA ARG A 209 -1.98 35.74 9.98
C ARG A 209 -1.16 34.49 9.62
N PRO A 210 -1.42 33.32 10.23
CA PRO A 210 -0.63 32.10 9.99
C PRO A 210 -1.02 31.38 8.69
N LEU A 211 -2.22 31.64 8.15
CA LEU A 211 -2.75 30.90 6.98
C LEU A 211 -1.88 30.99 5.71
N PRO A 212 -1.31 32.17 5.33
CA PRO A 212 -0.46 32.26 4.14
C PRO A 212 0.82 31.45 4.26
N ASN A 213 1.48 31.45 5.43
CA ASN A 213 2.72 30.70 5.65
C ASN A 213 2.44 29.19 5.73
N VAL A 214 1.31 28.77 6.33
CA VAL A 214 0.89 27.36 6.29
C VAL A 214 0.63 26.92 4.84
N PHE A 215 0.06 27.80 4.01
CA PHE A 215 -0.19 27.49 2.61
C PHE A 215 1.11 27.33 1.81
N THR A 216 2.10 28.21 1.97
CA THR A 216 3.39 28.08 1.28
C THR A 216 4.14 26.83 1.70
N LEU A 217 4.12 26.52 2.99
CA LEU A 217 4.68 25.30 3.55
C LEU A 217 3.96 24.04 3.06
N LEU A 218 2.64 24.08 2.96
CA LEU A 218 1.85 22.99 2.39
C LEU A 218 2.18 22.79 0.90
N ALA A 219 2.19 23.88 0.13
CA ALA A 219 2.47 23.86 -1.30
C ALA A 219 3.89 23.37 -1.58
N SER A 220 4.90 23.89 -0.88
CA SER A 220 6.30 23.45 -1.02
C SER A 220 6.43 21.96 -0.72
N ARG A 221 5.76 21.47 0.33
CA ARG A 221 5.77 20.05 0.72
C ARG A 221 5.14 19.15 -0.33
N VAL A 222 3.98 19.53 -0.86
CA VAL A 222 3.27 18.76 -1.89
C VAL A 222 4.09 18.71 -3.17
N VAL A 223 4.63 19.85 -3.63
CA VAL A 223 5.47 19.92 -4.83
C VAL A 223 6.74 19.07 -4.65
N THR A 224 7.41 19.17 -3.49
CA THR A 224 8.58 18.34 -3.17
C THR A 224 8.23 16.85 -3.19
N GLY A 225 7.10 16.47 -2.57
CA GLY A 225 6.66 15.07 -2.52
C GLY A 225 6.33 14.50 -3.90
N VAL A 226 5.73 15.30 -4.79
CA VAL A 226 5.48 14.90 -6.18
C VAL A 226 6.80 14.76 -6.95
N LEU A 227 7.73 15.70 -6.80
CA LEU A 227 9.03 15.66 -7.46
C LEU A 227 9.86 14.43 -7.03
N LEU A 228 9.80 14.08 -5.74
CA LEU A 228 10.55 12.95 -5.15
C LEU A 228 9.77 11.63 -5.17
N SER A 229 8.53 11.61 -5.66
CA SER A 229 7.70 10.42 -5.82
C SER A 229 8.40 9.24 -6.54
N PRO A 230 9.22 9.45 -7.59
CA PRO A 230 9.94 8.35 -8.25
C PRO A 230 10.83 7.54 -7.29
N LEU A 231 11.48 8.20 -6.33
CA LEU A 231 12.34 7.52 -5.35
C LEU A 231 11.53 6.66 -4.37
N GLU A 232 10.31 7.10 -4.04
CA GLU A 232 9.40 6.30 -3.21
C GLU A 232 8.90 5.06 -3.94
N LEU A 233 8.54 5.18 -5.22
CA LEU A 233 8.12 4.04 -6.04
C LEU A 233 9.26 3.04 -6.23
N VAL A 234 10.49 3.51 -6.45
CA VAL A 234 11.66 2.65 -6.51
C VAL A 234 11.90 1.95 -5.16
N ARG A 235 11.77 2.67 -4.04
CA ARG A 235 11.92 2.09 -2.69
C ARG A 235 10.92 0.96 -2.46
N THR A 236 9.64 1.15 -2.78
CA THR A 236 8.62 0.11 -2.56
C THR A 236 8.88 -1.12 -3.41
N ARG A 237 9.18 -0.93 -4.71
CA ARG A 237 9.45 -2.06 -5.61
C ARG A 237 10.69 -2.84 -5.21
N LEU A 238 11.76 -2.16 -4.78
CA LEU A 238 12.96 -2.82 -4.26
C LEU A 238 12.70 -3.62 -2.99
N ILE A 239 11.84 -3.13 -2.11
CA ILE A 239 11.47 -3.82 -0.86
C ILE A 239 10.63 -5.07 -1.15
N VAL A 240 9.66 -4.95 -2.05
CA VAL A 240 8.70 -6.01 -2.37
C VAL A 240 9.31 -7.11 -3.24
N GLN A 241 10.36 -6.82 -4.02
CA GLN A 241 11.01 -7.81 -4.86
C GLN A 241 11.74 -8.91 -4.07
N THR A 242 11.80 -10.12 -4.63
CA THR A 242 12.64 -11.20 -4.07
C THR A 242 14.15 -10.93 -4.25
N VAL A 243 14.95 -11.44 -3.30
CA VAL A 243 16.43 -11.43 -3.35
C VAL A 243 16.98 -12.45 -4.34
N SER A 244 16.23 -13.54 -4.61
CA SER A 244 16.71 -14.71 -5.35
C SER A 244 17.36 -14.32 -6.69
N PRO A 245 18.62 -14.71 -6.97
CA PRO A 245 19.35 -14.28 -8.16
C PRO A 245 18.65 -14.61 -9.48
N SER A 246 17.93 -15.72 -9.53
CA SER A 246 17.19 -16.17 -10.72
C SER A 246 15.92 -15.35 -10.98
N SER A 247 15.37 -14.71 -9.95
CA SER A 247 14.08 -13.99 -10.00
C SER A 247 14.23 -12.49 -9.71
N ARG A 248 15.47 -11.98 -9.67
CA ARG A 248 15.80 -10.58 -9.37
C ARG A 248 15.66 -9.71 -10.63
N LYS A 249 14.74 -8.74 -10.59
CA LYS A 249 14.53 -7.73 -11.64
C LYS A 249 15.44 -6.52 -11.47
N TYR A 250 15.42 -5.89 -10.30
CA TYR A 250 16.22 -4.71 -9.99
C TYR A 250 17.43 -5.06 -9.12
N ASN A 251 18.59 -4.52 -9.48
CA ASN A 251 19.85 -4.72 -8.73
C ASN A 251 20.10 -3.62 -7.69
N ASN A 252 19.92 -2.36 -8.10
CA ASN A 252 20.22 -1.16 -7.30
C ASN A 252 19.13 -0.10 -7.50
N THR A 253 19.07 0.91 -6.63
CA THR A 253 18.14 2.06 -6.74
C THR A 253 18.22 2.74 -8.11
N PHE A 254 19.41 3.06 -8.61
CA PHE A 254 19.56 3.72 -9.90
C PHE A 254 19.21 2.82 -11.08
N HIS A 255 19.53 1.52 -10.99
CA HIS A 255 19.13 0.54 -12.00
C HIS A 255 17.61 0.40 -12.02
N ALA A 256 16.96 0.34 -10.85
CA ALA A 256 15.51 0.30 -10.76
C ALA A 256 14.86 1.53 -11.41
N LEU A 257 15.36 2.72 -11.09
CA LEU A 257 14.87 3.97 -11.68
C LEU A 257 15.01 3.97 -13.22
N TRP A 258 16.16 3.53 -13.73
CA TRP A 258 16.42 3.44 -15.17
C TRP A 258 15.53 2.42 -15.86
N THR A 259 15.44 1.19 -15.32
CA THR A 259 14.63 0.12 -15.88
C THR A 259 13.15 0.50 -15.90
N ILE A 260 12.61 1.09 -14.82
CA ILE A 260 11.21 1.54 -14.77
C ILE A 260 10.96 2.62 -15.82
N ARG A 261 11.87 3.60 -15.93
CA ARG A 261 11.77 4.64 -16.96
C ARG A 261 11.80 4.06 -18.38
N HIS A 262 12.56 3.00 -18.62
CA HIS A 262 12.72 2.40 -19.95
C HIS A 262 11.56 1.47 -20.32
N GLU A 263 11.13 0.60 -19.39
CA GLU A 263 10.07 -0.38 -19.63
C GLU A 263 8.68 0.27 -19.56
N GLU A 264 8.41 1.04 -18.51
CA GLU A 264 7.07 1.57 -18.20
C GLU A 264 6.88 3.04 -18.62
N GLY A 265 7.98 3.75 -18.84
CA GLY A 265 7.97 5.15 -19.23
C GLY A 265 7.98 6.11 -18.03
N ILE A 266 8.11 7.40 -18.35
CA ILE A 266 8.17 8.48 -17.34
C ILE A 266 6.77 8.77 -16.77
N SER A 267 5.72 8.47 -17.54
CA SER A 267 4.33 8.65 -17.15
C SER A 267 4.02 7.93 -15.85
N VAL A 268 4.48 6.69 -15.65
CA VAL A 268 4.18 5.92 -14.42
C VAL A 268 4.57 6.65 -13.13
N PHE A 269 5.61 7.48 -13.17
CA PHE A 269 6.01 8.27 -12.00
C PHE A 269 5.05 9.42 -11.68
N PHE A 270 4.41 10.03 -12.70
CA PHE A 270 3.64 11.27 -12.59
C PHE A 270 2.18 11.15 -13.06
N THR A 271 1.72 9.97 -13.48
CA THR A 271 0.36 9.73 -13.97
C THR A 271 -0.59 9.44 -12.80
N GLY A 272 -1.89 9.69 -13.04
CA GLY A 272 -2.93 9.92 -12.05
C GLY A 272 -2.96 8.96 -10.85
N THR A 273 -2.83 7.65 -11.06
CA THR A 273 -2.93 6.67 -9.96
C THR A 273 -1.88 6.91 -8.86
N ASN A 274 -0.62 7.14 -9.24
CA ASN A 274 0.45 7.46 -8.29
C ASN A 274 0.44 8.93 -7.86
N LEU A 275 0.07 9.85 -8.76
CA LEU A 275 0.06 11.29 -8.49
C LEU A 275 -0.98 11.66 -7.43
N TYR A 276 -2.24 11.24 -7.59
CA TYR A 276 -3.31 11.57 -6.65
C TYR A 276 -3.04 11.02 -5.25
N ALA A 277 -2.57 9.76 -5.17
CA ALA A 277 -2.21 9.15 -3.89
C ALA A 277 -1.03 9.88 -3.20
N SER A 278 -0.06 10.35 -3.99
CA SER A 278 1.08 11.11 -3.46
C SER A 278 0.65 12.48 -2.95
N ILE A 279 -0.12 13.23 -3.74
CA ILE A 279 -0.65 14.54 -3.32
C ILE A 279 -1.46 14.40 -2.04
N LEU A 280 -2.39 13.44 -1.98
CA LEU A 280 -3.25 13.23 -0.81
C LEU A 280 -2.41 12.91 0.44
N LEU A 281 -1.40 12.05 0.32
CA LEU A 281 -0.55 11.66 1.44
C LEU A 281 0.39 12.77 1.92
N HIS A 282 1.02 13.52 1.01
CA HIS A 282 1.90 14.62 1.39
C HIS A 282 1.11 15.81 1.94
N THR A 283 -0.11 16.03 1.42
CA THR A 283 -1.05 17.03 1.95
C THR A 283 -1.47 16.65 3.37
N SER A 284 -1.91 15.42 3.61
CA SER A 284 -2.34 14.98 4.95
C SER A 284 -1.20 15.12 5.96
N LYS A 285 -0.02 14.58 5.65
CA LYS A 285 1.16 14.67 6.52
C LYS A 285 1.56 16.10 6.83
N SER A 286 1.51 17.00 5.84
CA SER A 286 1.88 18.40 6.06
C SER A 286 0.87 19.13 6.94
N ILE A 287 -0.43 18.90 6.71
CA ILE A 287 -1.50 19.49 7.52
C ILE A 287 -1.35 19.02 8.97
N PHE A 288 -1.21 17.71 9.21
CA PHE A 288 -1.07 17.22 10.59
C PHE A 288 0.20 17.70 11.26
N LYS A 289 1.32 17.81 10.55
CA LYS A 289 2.57 18.29 11.15
C LYS A 289 2.52 19.77 11.54
N HIS A 290 1.97 20.64 10.69
CA HIS A 290 2.06 22.10 10.89
C HIS A 290 0.81 22.70 11.54
N CYS A 291 -0.33 22.02 11.44
CA CYS A 291 -1.55 22.44 12.14
C CYS A 291 -1.61 21.95 13.59
N SER A 292 -0.74 21.02 14.03
CA SER A 292 -0.70 20.58 15.43
C SER A 292 -0.45 21.75 16.38
N GLU A 293 0.62 22.51 16.14
CA GLU A 293 1.05 23.64 16.96
C GLU A 293 -0.02 24.75 16.96
N LEU A 294 -0.56 25.07 15.77
CA LEU A 294 -1.61 26.08 15.64
C LEU A 294 -2.91 25.65 16.32
N PHE A 295 -3.29 24.38 16.24
CA PHE A 295 -4.52 23.90 16.84
C PHE A 295 -4.43 23.83 18.37
N ILE A 296 -3.31 23.30 18.89
CA ILE A 296 -3.11 23.11 20.33
C ILE A 296 -2.90 24.44 21.03
N GLU A 297 -1.99 25.28 20.54
CA GLU A 297 -1.62 26.50 21.26
C GLU A 297 -2.55 27.68 20.95
N ARG A 298 -2.94 27.90 19.69
CA ARG A 298 -3.82 29.03 19.31
C ARG A 298 -5.30 28.68 19.39
N GLY A 299 -5.68 27.42 19.10
CA GLY A 299 -7.07 26.97 19.16
C GLY A 299 -7.53 26.69 20.59
N LEU A 300 -6.79 25.87 21.33
CA LEU A 300 -7.16 25.46 22.69
C LEU A 300 -6.55 26.35 23.78
N GLY A 301 -5.59 27.23 23.44
CA GLY A 301 -4.94 28.12 24.41
C GLY A 301 -4.12 27.37 25.47
N LEU A 302 -3.77 26.09 25.20
CA LEU A 302 -3.06 25.26 26.15
C LEU A 302 -1.56 25.50 26.01
N LYS A 303 -0.99 26.26 26.95
CA LYS A 303 0.46 26.37 27.08
C LYS A 303 1.00 25.15 27.80
N SER A 304 2.11 24.60 27.30
CA SER A 304 2.82 23.49 27.94
C SER A 304 3.21 23.79 29.40
N GLU A 305 3.52 25.06 29.68
CA GLU A 305 3.92 25.55 31.01
C GLU A 305 2.80 25.50 32.07
N GLU A 306 1.54 25.69 31.68
CA GLU A 306 0.43 25.76 32.64
C GLU A 306 -0.15 24.39 32.95
N ARG A 307 -0.28 23.52 31.93
CA ARG A 307 -0.92 22.20 32.04
C ARG A 307 -0.22 21.17 31.14
N PRO A 308 0.98 20.68 31.52
CA PRO A 308 1.79 19.81 30.66
C PRO A 308 1.11 18.49 30.32
N PHE A 309 0.35 17.90 31.24
CA PHE A 309 -0.37 16.64 30.99
C PHE A 309 -1.47 16.79 29.93
N LEU A 310 -2.25 17.88 29.98
CA LEU A 310 -3.31 18.11 29.00
C LEU A 310 -2.73 18.42 27.61
N TYR A 311 -1.63 19.17 27.57
CA TYR A 311 -0.90 19.42 26.32
C TYR A 311 -0.46 18.10 25.67
N ASN A 312 0.24 17.24 26.43
CA ASN A 312 0.68 15.94 25.96
C ASN A 312 -0.49 15.03 25.52
N LEU A 313 -1.63 15.09 26.21
CA LEU A 313 -2.83 14.32 25.84
C LEU A 313 -3.43 14.82 24.52
N CYS A 314 -3.50 16.14 24.32
CA CYS A 314 -3.95 16.73 23.06
C CYS A 314 -3.00 16.37 21.90
N GLU A 315 -1.69 16.40 22.15
CA GLU A 315 -0.67 15.97 21.18
C GLU A 315 -0.85 14.49 20.80
N LEU A 316 -1.07 13.61 21.79
CA LEU A 316 -1.36 12.19 21.56
C LEU A 316 -2.62 12.02 20.68
N LEU A 317 -3.72 12.70 21.01
CA LEU A 317 -4.96 12.63 20.24
C LEU A 317 -4.78 13.16 18.80
N TRP A 318 -3.95 14.18 18.63
CA TRP A 318 -3.62 14.72 17.32
C TRP A 318 -2.82 13.72 16.48
N ASN A 319 -1.79 13.11 17.04
CA ASN A 319 -0.98 12.08 16.37
C ASN A 319 -1.80 10.82 16.05
N LEU A 320 -2.70 10.40 16.94
CA LEU A 320 -3.63 9.29 16.65
C LEU A 320 -4.59 9.63 15.51
N SER A 321 -5.02 10.89 15.41
CA SER A 321 -5.88 11.36 14.32
C SER A 321 -5.12 11.41 12.98
N ASP A 322 -3.87 11.86 12.98
CA ASP A 322 -2.98 11.77 11.81
C ASP A 322 -2.84 10.31 11.35
N LEU A 323 -2.58 9.40 12.29
CA LEU A 323 -2.42 7.98 11.98
C LEU A 323 -3.67 7.38 11.32
N LEU A 324 -4.86 7.71 11.82
CA LEU A 324 -6.14 7.24 11.27
C LEU A 324 -6.40 7.73 9.85
N ILE A 325 -5.88 8.89 9.47
CA ILE A 325 -6.11 9.46 8.13
C ILE A 325 -4.99 9.06 7.18
N THR A 326 -3.74 9.08 7.63
CA THR A 326 -2.57 8.86 6.79
C THR A 326 -2.33 7.38 6.48
N LEU A 327 -2.62 6.46 7.41
CA LEU A 327 -2.48 5.02 7.17
C LEU A 327 -3.27 4.48 5.98
N PRO A 328 -4.59 4.71 5.86
CA PRO A 328 -5.36 4.15 4.76
C PRO A 328 -4.84 4.64 3.41
N ILE A 329 -4.49 5.93 3.33
CA ILE A 329 -3.90 6.53 2.14
C ILE A 329 -2.54 5.89 1.83
N GLU A 330 -1.72 5.66 2.85
CA GLU A 330 -0.42 5.00 2.68
C GLU A 330 -0.59 3.57 2.14
N THR A 331 -1.51 2.76 2.70
CA THR A 331 -1.72 1.38 2.24
C THR A 331 -2.13 1.33 0.77
N VAL A 332 -3.09 2.16 0.37
CA VAL A 332 -3.55 2.25 -1.02
C VAL A 332 -2.42 2.70 -1.94
N ARG A 333 -1.65 3.73 -1.55
CA ARG A 333 -0.49 4.19 -2.31
C ARG A 333 0.54 3.08 -2.52
N ARG A 334 0.88 2.33 -1.47
CA ARG A 334 1.90 1.26 -1.57
C ARG A 334 1.45 0.15 -2.52
N ARG A 335 0.16 -0.18 -2.56
CA ARG A 335 -0.40 -1.18 -3.48
C ARG A 335 -0.37 -0.70 -4.93
N LEU A 336 -0.77 0.54 -5.19
CA LEU A 336 -0.69 1.15 -6.51
C LEU A 336 0.76 1.22 -7.03
N GLN A 337 1.74 1.51 -6.17
CA GLN A 337 3.16 1.56 -6.56
C GLN A 337 3.74 0.18 -6.94
N CYS A 338 3.13 -0.91 -6.49
CA CYS A 338 3.56 -2.28 -6.79
C CYS A 338 2.90 -2.85 -8.04
N GLN A 339 1.85 -2.19 -8.55
CA GLN A 339 1.20 -2.59 -9.79
C GLN A 339 2.14 -2.29 -10.97
N ILE A 340 2.19 -3.25 -11.90
CA ILE A 340 2.78 -3.08 -13.21
C ILE A 340 1.69 -3.47 -14.21
N ASP A 341 1.47 -2.62 -15.22
CA ASP A 341 0.44 -2.88 -16.20
C ASP A 341 0.81 -4.11 -17.05
N PRO A 342 -0.13 -5.06 -17.25
CA PRO A 342 0.15 -6.31 -17.95
C PRO A 342 0.49 -6.11 -19.43
N GLY A 343 0.13 -4.97 -20.02
CA GLY A 343 0.45 -4.61 -21.40
C GLY A 343 1.90 -4.14 -21.63
N VAL A 344 2.68 -3.93 -20.56
CA VAL A 344 4.06 -3.45 -20.68
C VAL A 344 5.00 -4.62 -20.95
N ARG A 345 5.83 -4.50 -22.00
CA ARG A 345 6.86 -5.49 -22.32
C ARG A 345 8.00 -5.39 -21.32
N GLN A 346 8.15 -6.42 -20.49
CA GLN A 346 9.21 -6.49 -19.47
C GLN A 346 10.34 -7.41 -19.95
N GLU A 347 11.59 -7.04 -19.67
CA GLU A 347 12.73 -7.91 -19.94
C GLU A 347 12.81 -9.06 -18.92
N ARG A 348 12.40 -8.79 -17.68
CA ARG A 348 12.32 -9.76 -16.58
C ARG A 348 11.01 -9.58 -15.83
N GLU A 349 10.39 -10.71 -15.50
CA GLU A 349 9.16 -10.75 -14.68
C GLU A 349 9.42 -10.16 -13.28
N PHE A 350 8.56 -9.24 -12.85
CA PHE A 350 8.62 -8.67 -11.50
C PHE A 350 8.09 -9.66 -10.46
N ARG A 351 8.97 -10.52 -9.96
CA ARG A 351 8.64 -11.49 -8.92
C ARG A 351 8.76 -10.90 -7.53
N THR A 352 7.66 -10.95 -6.81
CA THR A 352 7.52 -10.35 -5.48
C THR A 352 7.68 -11.38 -4.38
N LEU A 353 8.33 -10.97 -3.30
CA LEU A 353 8.48 -11.72 -2.06
C LEU A 353 7.12 -12.04 -1.43
N VAL A 354 6.13 -11.20 -1.68
CA VAL A 354 4.80 -11.25 -1.09
C VAL A 354 3.77 -11.34 -2.21
N GLU A 355 2.65 -12.00 -1.94
CA GLU A 355 1.55 -12.17 -2.88
C GLU A 355 0.93 -10.81 -3.19
N LEU A 356 0.89 -10.44 -4.47
CA LEU A 356 0.17 -9.29 -4.97
C LEU A 356 -1.17 -9.75 -5.57
N ARG A 357 -2.13 -8.83 -5.59
CA ARG A 357 -3.35 -9.00 -6.38
C ARG A 357 -2.99 -9.11 -7.87
N GLN A 358 -3.52 -10.10 -8.57
CA GLN A 358 -3.22 -10.33 -9.98
C GLN A 358 -3.91 -9.31 -10.90
N ALA A 359 -5.14 -8.92 -10.53
CA ALA A 359 -5.87 -7.92 -11.30
C ALA A 359 -5.40 -6.49 -10.94
N PRO A 360 -5.23 -5.61 -11.95
CA PRO A 360 -4.87 -4.22 -11.73
C PRO A 360 -6.00 -3.42 -11.05
N TYR A 361 -5.61 -2.35 -10.36
CA TYR A 361 -6.51 -1.32 -9.84
C TYR A 361 -6.65 -0.18 -10.85
N SER A 362 -7.85 0.35 -11.00
CA SER A 362 -8.10 1.49 -11.90
C SER A 362 -7.72 2.83 -11.26
N GLY A 363 -7.82 2.93 -9.94
CA GLY A 363 -7.58 4.17 -9.20
C GLY A 363 -7.50 4.00 -7.69
N VAL A 364 -7.33 5.11 -6.99
CA VAL A 364 -7.21 5.16 -5.52
C VAL A 364 -8.49 4.67 -4.84
N LEU A 365 -9.67 5.11 -5.33
CA LEU A 365 -10.97 4.73 -4.76
C LEU A 365 -11.30 3.26 -5.05
N ASP A 366 -11.07 2.80 -6.27
CA ASP A 366 -11.25 1.39 -6.65
C ASP A 366 -10.33 0.47 -5.82
N CYS A 367 -9.07 0.85 -5.63
CA CYS A 367 -8.15 0.12 -4.76
C CYS A 367 -8.64 0.08 -3.30
N ALA A 368 -9.13 1.20 -2.76
CA ALA A 368 -9.66 1.26 -1.40
C ALA A 368 -10.92 0.41 -1.23
N GLN A 369 -11.84 0.44 -2.18
CA GLN A 369 -13.08 -0.36 -2.17
C GLN A 369 -12.75 -1.85 -2.24
N ARG A 370 -11.93 -2.26 -3.22
CA ARG A 370 -11.49 -3.66 -3.36
C ARG A 370 -10.75 -4.16 -2.14
N LEU A 371 -9.96 -3.32 -1.47
CA LEU A 371 -9.29 -3.72 -0.24
C LEU A 371 -10.29 -4.06 0.89
N VAL A 372 -11.38 -3.30 0.99
CA VAL A 372 -12.44 -3.55 1.97
C VAL A 372 -13.26 -4.78 1.59
N ASP A 373 -13.60 -4.92 0.31
CA ASP A 373 -14.50 -5.96 -0.18
C ASP A 373 -13.83 -7.34 -0.30
N GLU A 374 -12.57 -7.37 -0.75
CA GLU A 374 -11.82 -8.61 -0.98
C GLU A 374 -11.12 -9.10 0.30
N GLU A 375 -10.54 -8.20 1.10
CA GLU A 375 -9.68 -8.58 2.24
C GLU A 375 -10.27 -8.27 3.62
N GLY A 376 -11.37 -7.53 3.69
CA GLY A 376 -11.85 -6.98 4.94
C GLY A 376 -12.50 -7.98 5.91
N GLY A 377 -13.03 -9.08 5.40
CA GLY A 377 -13.82 -10.02 6.22
C GLY A 377 -12.99 -10.89 7.17
N LYS A 378 -13.67 -11.79 7.90
CA LYS A 378 -13.04 -12.68 8.87
C LYS A 378 -12.30 -13.81 8.16
N ARG A 379 -11.10 -14.12 8.64
CA ARG A 379 -10.38 -15.35 8.31
C ARG A 379 -10.56 -16.37 9.43
N SER A 380 -11.04 -17.57 9.11
CA SER A 380 -11.08 -18.69 10.05
C SER A 380 -9.66 -19.21 10.24
N ALA A 381 -8.99 -18.76 11.31
CA ALA A 381 -7.61 -19.11 11.61
C ALA A 381 -7.37 -20.60 11.97
N ARG A 382 -8.39 -21.47 11.87
CA ARG A 382 -8.27 -22.83 12.39
C ARG A 382 -9.11 -23.86 11.63
N ARG A 383 -8.37 -24.84 11.10
CA ARG A 383 -8.76 -26.24 10.84
C ARG A 383 -9.46 -26.47 9.50
N ARG A 384 -8.99 -27.51 8.79
CA ARG A 384 -9.70 -28.27 7.75
C ARG A 384 -11.18 -28.37 8.14
N LYS A 385 -12.00 -27.44 7.67
CA LYS A 385 -13.43 -27.62 7.55
C LYS A 385 -13.67 -27.86 6.07
N SER A 386 -14.52 -28.84 5.78
CA SER A 386 -14.99 -29.06 4.42
C SER A 386 -15.54 -27.73 3.89
N VAL A 387 -15.33 -27.43 2.60
CA VAL A 387 -15.89 -26.24 1.94
C VAL A 387 -17.41 -26.13 2.21
N ALA A 388 -18.10 -27.27 2.36
CA ALA A 388 -19.51 -27.36 2.74
C ALA A 388 -19.83 -26.86 4.17
N ASP A 389 -18.93 -27.06 5.13
CA ASP A 389 -19.11 -26.59 6.52
C ASP A 389 -18.87 -25.08 6.64
N VAL A 390 -18.00 -24.53 5.78
CA VAL A 390 -17.74 -23.08 5.71
C VAL A 390 -18.89 -22.38 4.98
N ALA A 391 -19.39 -22.94 3.88
CA ALA A 391 -20.53 -22.41 3.13
C ALA A 391 -21.82 -22.37 3.97
N SER A 392 -22.09 -23.41 4.77
CA SER A 392 -23.26 -23.45 5.66
C SER A 392 -23.16 -22.44 6.80
N GLN A 393 -21.97 -22.22 7.38
CA GLN A 393 -21.76 -21.17 8.39
C GLN A 393 -21.79 -19.75 7.81
N ALA A 394 -21.22 -19.54 6.62
CA ALA A 394 -21.25 -18.25 5.92
C ALA A 394 -22.68 -17.85 5.49
N ALA A 395 -23.50 -18.82 5.08
CA ALA A 395 -24.92 -18.60 4.78
C ALA A 395 -25.74 -18.23 6.02
N LEU A 396 -25.38 -18.76 7.20
CA LEU A 396 -26.06 -18.51 8.48
C LEU A 396 -25.64 -17.20 9.16
N GLU A 397 -24.41 -16.73 8.98
CA GLU A 397 -23.90 -15.46 9.55
C GLU A 397 -24.04 -14.26 8.59
N ARG A 398 -25.10 -14.21 7.77
CA ARG A 398 -25.47 -12.99 7.02
C ARG A 398 -26.01 -11.91 7.97
N SER A 399 -25.13 -11.29 8.72
CA SER A 399 -25.41 -10.01 9.39
C SER A 399 -24.75 -8.90 8.57
N TRP A 400 -25.59 -8.15 7.84
CA TRP A 400 -25.23 -7.00 7.00
C TRP A 400 -24.36 -5.95 7.72
N TYR A 401 -24.39 -5.92 9.05
CA TYR A 401 -23.60 -5.02 9.90
C TYR A 401 -22.16 -5.47 10.17
N TYR A 402 -21.78 -6.73 9.88
CA TYR A 402 -20.43 -7.26 10.18
C TYR A 402 -19.43 -7.17 9.01
N GLY A 403 -19.84 -6.61 7.86
CA GLY A 403 -19.04 -6.53 6.63
C GLY A 403 -18.04 -5.37 6.55
N TRP A 404 -17.94 -4.50 7.56
CA TRP A 404 -17.03 -3.34 7.52
C TRP A 404 -15.63 -3.75 7.95
N GLY A 405 -15.02 -4.52 7.07
CA GLY A 405 -13.70 -5.07 7.18
C GLY A 405 -12.57 -4.08 6.92
N THR A 406 -12.55 -2.94 7.60
CA THR A 406 -11.51 -1.92 7.36
C THR A 406 -10.14 -2.30 7.94
N LYS A 407 -10.02 -3.44 8.62
CA LYS A 407 -8.81 -3.87 9.32
C LYS A 407 -7.55 -3.86 8.44
N ARG A 408 -7.69 -4.21 7.16
CA ARG A 408 -6.59 -4.25 6.18
C ARG A 408 -6.15 -2.88 5.68
N LEU A 409 -7.06 -1.92 5.72
CA LEU A 409 -6.74 -0.52 5.44
C LEU A 409 -5.84 0.08 6.54
N PHE A 410 -5.92 -0.46 7.76
CA PHE A 410 -5.17 -0.01 8.94
C PHE A 410 -4.06 -0.98 9.35
N VAL A 411 -3.32 -1.50 8.38
CA VAL A 411 -2.14 -2.33 8.66
C VAL A 411 -1.12 -1.51 9.47
N SER A 412 -0.57 -2.13 10.52
CA SER A 412 0.42 -1.53 11.43
C SER A 412 -0.10 -0.41 12.36
N ILE A 413 -1.40 -0.13 12.41
CA ILE A 413 -1.97 0.87 13.32
C ILE A 413 -1.61 0.60 14.78
N ARG A 414 -1.61 -0.67 15.19
CA ARG A 414 -1.29 -1.08 16.56
C ARG A 414 0.15 -0.72 16.91
N ALA A 415 1.09 -1.02 16.02
CA ALA A 415 2.51 -0.77 16.27
C ALA A 415 2.80 0.73 16.37
N GLN A 416 2.21 1.54 15.49
CA GLN A 416 2.43 2.99 15.50
C GLN A 416 1.73 3.65 16.68
N ALA A 417 0.48 3.26 17.00
CA ALA A 417 -0.21 3.77 18.18
C ALA A 417 0.52 3.44 19.50
N TRP A 418 1.19 2.28 19.59
CA TRP A 418 2.05 1.95 20.75
C TRP A 418 3.27 2.85 20.85
N VAL A 419 3.88 3.24 19.73
CA VAL A 419 5.00 4.19 19.71
C VAL A 419 4.54 5.55 20.20
N ASP A 420 3.43 6.06 19.67
CA ASP A 420 2.88 7.37 20.07
C ASP A 420 2.47 7.37 21.56
N LEU A 421 1.86 6.28 22.02
CA LEU A 421 1.52 6.09 23.44
C LEU A 421 2.78 6.04 24.32
N ALA A 422 3.83 5.33 23.90
CA ALA A 422 5.08 5.26 24.63
C ALA A 422 5.76 6.64 24.70
N MET A 423 5.78 7.38 23.59
CA MET A 423 6.29 8.76 23.56
C MET A 423 5.51 9.65 24.52
N PHE A 424 4.17 9.56 24.52
CA PHE A 424 3.32 10.28 25.48
C PHE A 424 3.68 9.96 26.95
N PHE A 425 3.92 8.69 27.29
CA PHE A 425 4.32 8.31 28.64
C PHE A 425 5.71 8.85 29.00
N VAL A 426 6.67 8.77 28.07
CA VAL A 426 8.03 9.31 28.29
C VAL A 426 7.99 10.81 28.52
N THR A 427 7.28 11.57 27.68
CA THR A 427 7.17 13.03 27.82
C THR A 427 6.35 13.43 29.05
N SER A 428 5.33 12.66 29.40
CA SER A 428 4.56 12.93 30.62
C SER A 428 5.37 12.64 31.88
N LEU A 429 6.21 11.60 31.88
CA LEU A 429 7.09 11.29 33.00
C LEU A 429 8.19 12.33 33.16
N SER A 430 8.82 12.79 32.07
CA SER A 430 9.81 13.87 32.14
C SER A 430 9.19 15.15 32.71
N ASN A 431 8.02 15.55 32.23
CA ASN A 431 7.34 16.75 32.70
C ASN A 431 6.93 16.64 34.18
N LEU A 432 6.60 15.44 34.67
CA LEU A 432 6.31 15.22 36.10
C LEU A 432 7.58 15.33 36.96
N GLN A 433 8.72 14.86 36.47
CA GLN A 433 9.99 14.97 37.17
C GLN A 433 10.41 16.44 37.30
N ASP A 434 10.28 17.22 36.23
CA ASP A 434 10.61 18.66 36.24
C ASP A 434 9.73 19.45 37.22
N ASN A 435 8.45 19.06 37.36
CA ASN A 435 7.52 19.65 38.34
C ASN A 435 7.81 19.22 39.80
N LEU A 436 8.55 18.12 40.02
CA LEU A 436 8.95 17.68 41.36
C LEU A 436 10.29 18.30 41.80
N GLU A 437 11.12 18.70 40.84
CA GLU A 437 12.43 19.34 41.05
C GLU A 437 12.32 20.88 41.18
N SER A 438 11.17 21.47 40.83
CA SER A 438 10.82 22.90 41.02
C SER A 438 10.01 23.15 42.28
#